data_AF-B4R312-F1
#
_entry.id   AF-B4R312-F1
#
_cell.length_a   1.000
_cell.length_b   1.000
_cell.length_c   1.000
_cell.angle_alpha   90.00
_cell.angle_beta   90.00
_cell.angle_gamma   90.00
#
_symmetry.space_group_name_H-M   'P 1'
#
loop_
_entity.id
_entity.type
_entity.pdbx_description
1 polymer ?
#
loop_
_entity_poly.entity_id
_entity_poly.type
_entity_poly.pdbx_seq_one_letter_code
_entity_poly.pdbx_strand_id
1 'polypeptide(L)'
;SFSSNAKLVARPYATLLQADIDGELAQFVLQLLVTQFLVVQRRRAGQHAGLVITIMQQLIESTGKEQEEQLLTLLRGVHIPLLEHVMFVDEVDLSRNQVFALYKVLVSHDAYKRSQTVRDMCSNHLRSLAEKHLAHCTYFYFQMLISLAELAPDLVAPIMTFIREQAEQVEIKRGAGEDVGIRKCLQRLQKVLSRV
;
A
#
# COMPACT_ATOMS: atom_id res chain seq x y z
N SER A 1 -4.41 -22.30 -5.67
CA SER A 1 -5.20 -22.23 -6.92
C SER A 1 -6.55 -21.60 -6.59
N PHE A 2 -6.68 -20.27 -6.72
CA PHE A 2 -8.00 -19.62 -6.76
C PHE A 2 -8.36 -19.49 -8.24
N SER A 3 -9.20 -20.41 -8.72
CA SER A 3 -9.62 -20.53 -10.12
C SER A 3 -10.59 -19.40 -10.52
N SER A 4 -10.88 -19.31 -11.83
CA SER A 4 -11.94 -18.61 -12.59
C SER A 4 -13.08 -17.79 -11.92
N ASN A 5 -13.33 -17.95 -10.62
CA ASN A 5 -14.33 -17.26 -9.82
C ASN A 5 -13.91 -15.87 -9.30
N ALA A 6 -12.63 -15.51 -9.28
CA ALA A 6 -12.18 -14.23 -8.72
C ALA A 6 -12.85 -13.01 -9.38
N LYS A 7 -13.01 -13.04 -10.72
CA LYS A 7 -13.75 -12.02 -11.47
C LYS A 7 -15.23 -11.97 -11.10
N LEU A 8 -15.85 -13.11 -10.85
CA LEU A 8 -17.26 -13.19 -10.45
C LEU A 8 -17.47 -12.64 -9.04
N VAL A 9 -16.54 -12.91 -8.12
CA VAL A 9 -16.58 -12.37 -6.75
C VAL A 9 -16.27 -10.87 -6.73
N ALA A 10 -15.42 -10.38 -7.63
CA ALA A 10 -15.13 -8.94 -7.76
C ALA A 10 -16.26 -8.15 -8.42
N ARG A 11 -17.12 -8.80 -9.21
CA ARG A 11 -18.16 -8.15 -10.02
C ARG A 11 -19.09 -7.22 -9.23
N PRO A 12 -19.63 -7.58 -8.05
CA PRO A 12 -20.48 -6.67 -7.28
C PRO A 12 -19.76 -5.38 -6.89
N TYR A 13 -18.47 -5.48 -6.51
CA TYR A 13 -17.64 -4.33 -6.17
C TYR A 13 -17.33 -3.47 -7.39
N ALA A 14 -17.04 -4.09 -8.54
CA ALA A 14 -16.81 -3.36 -9.78
C ALA A 14 -18.08 -2.63 -10.25
N THR A 15 -19.24 -3.29 -10.17
CA THR A 15 -20.53 -2.68 -10.49
C THR A 15 -20.84 -1.53 -9.54
N LEU A 16 -20.58 -1.68 -8.24
CA LEU A 16 -20.75 -0.59 -7.28
C LEU A 16 -19.83 0.60 -7.60
N LEU A 17 -18.54 0.34 -7.85
CA LEU A 17 -17.56 1.36 -8.19
C LEU A 17 -17.92 2.14 -9.47
N GLN A 18 -18.62 1.50 -10.40
CA GLN A 18 -19.10 2.12 -11.64
C GLN A 18 -20.41 2.87 -11.48
N ALA A 19 -21.31 2.39 -10.63
CA ALA A 19 -22.65 2.95 -10.45
C ALA A 19 -22.68 4.11 -9.43
N ASP A 20 -21.78 4.10 -8.45
CA ASP A 20 -21.71 5.11 -7.40
C ASP A 20 -20.89 6.33 -7.87
N ILE A 21 -21.59 7.33 -8.38
CA ILE A 21 -20.98 8.53 -8.99
C ILE A 21 -20.13 9.31 -7.98
N ASP A 22 -20.63 9.46 -6.74
CA ASP A 22 -19.94 10.20 -5.68
C ASP A 22 -18.84 9.37 -4.99
N GLY A 23 -18.86 8.05 -5.19
CA GLY A 23 -17.86 7.11 -4.68
C GLY A 23 -17.89 6.86 -3.17
N GLU A 24 -18.76 7.53 -2.42
CA GLU A 24 -18.85 7.42 -0.96
C GLU A 24 -19.26 6.02 -0.51
N LEU A 25 -20.27 5.43 -1.17
CA LEU A 25 -20.76 4.09 -0.85
C LEU A 25 -19.74 3.03 -1.27
N ALA A 26 -19.15 3.18 -2.45
CA ALA A 26 -18.09 2.30 -2.94
C ALA A 26 -16.90 2.32 -1.97
N GLN A 27 -16.45 3.50 -1.56
CA GLN A 27 -15.38 3.65 -0.58
C GLN A 27 -15.74 2.97 0.75
N PHE A 28 -16.93 3.22 1.28
CA PHE A 28 -17.38 2.62 2.54
C PHE A 28 -17.41 1.09 2.49
N VAL A 29 -17.95 0.51 1.42
CA VAL A 29 -18.01 -0.95 1.23
C VAL A 29 -16.62 -1.55 1.12
N LEU A 30 -15.71 -0.89 0.40
CA LEU A 30 -14.32 -1.33 0.28
C LEU A 30 -13.59 -1.27 1.63
N GLN A 31 -13.79 -0.20 2.41
CA GLN A 31 -13.25 -0.07 3.77
C GLN A 31 -13.76 -1.17 4.69
N LEU A 32 -15.05 -1.49 4.63
CA LEU A 32 -15.64 -2.58 5.41
C LEU A 32 -15.03 -3.93 5.03
N LEU A 33 -14.87 -4.19 3.72
CA LEU A 33 -14.26 -5.42 3.22
C LEU A 33 -12.83 -5.61 3.76
N VAL A 34 -11.97 -4.60 3.64
CA VAL A 34 -10.57 -4.72 4.10
C VAL A 34 -10.49 -4.77 5.63
N THR A 35 -11.32 -4.01 6.34
CA THR A 35 -11.33 -4.02 7.81
C THR A 35 -11.72 -5.39 8.38
N GLN A 36 -12.66 -6.08 7.74
CA GLN A 36 -13.15 -7.39 8.21
C GLN A 36 -12.27 -8.55 7.77
N PHE A 37 -11.70 -8.50 6.56
CA PHE A 37 -11.12 -9.68 5.92
C PHE A 37 -9.62 -9.55 5.59
N LEU A 38 -9.04 -8.35 5.67
CA LEU A 38 -7.60 -8.10 5.57
C LEU A 38 -6.97 -7.90 6.97
N VAL A 39 -7.48 -8.64 7.96
CA VAL A 39 -7.02 -8.55 9.35
C VAL A 39 -5.65 -9.21 9.53
N VAL A 40 -4.83 -8.62 10.39
CA VAL A 40 -3.54 -9.18 10.80
C VAL A 40 -3.58 -9.48 12.29
N GLN A 41 -3.30 -10.73 12.66
CA GLN A 41 -3.22 -11.15 14.06
C GLN A 41 -1.90 -11.88 14.30
N ARG A 42 -1.11 -11.40 15.27
CA ARG A 42 0.20 -11.97 15.63
C ARG A 42 1.09 -12.21 14.40
N ARG A 43 1.12 -11.22 13.49
CA ARG A 43 1.89 -11.23 12.23
C ARG A 43 1.45 -12.26 11.18
N ARG A 44 0.29 -12.89 11.38
CA ARG A 44 -0.33 -13.78 10.41
C ARG A 44 -1.51 -13.11 9.73
N ALA A 45 -1.63 -13.34 8.42
CA ALA A 45 -2.78 -12.92 7.66
C ALA A 45 -4.03 -13.69 8.08
N GLY A 46 -5.17 -13.01 8.08
CA GLY A 46 -6.48 -13.65 8.22
C GLY A 46 -6.75 -14.65 7.10
N GLN A 47 -7.62 -15.63 7.37
CA GLN A 47 -7.94 -16.73 6.44
C GLN A 47 -8.39 -16.25 5.05
N HIS A 48 -9.01 -15.08 4.96
CA HIS A 48 -9.57 -14.53 3.73
C HIS A 48 -8.70 -13.46 3.06
N ALA A 49 -7.54 -13.11 3.61
CA ALA A 49 -6.69 -12.03 3.11
C ALA A 49 -6.36 -12.19 1.63
N GLY A 50 -5.96 -13.39 1.21
CA GLY A 50 -5.60 -13.64 -0.19
C GLY A 50 -6.77 -13.44 -1.18
N LEU A 51 -7.99 -13.76 -0.76
CA LEU A 51 -9.19 -13.51 -1.57
C LEU A 51 -9.45 -12.00 -1.71
N VAL A 52 -9.37 -11.26 -0.61
CA VAL A 52 -9.55 -9.79 -0.61
C VAL A 52 -8.53 -9.13 -1.53
N ILE A 53 -7.25 -9.48 -1.40
CA ILE A 53 -6.17 -8.93 -2.24
C ILE A 53 -6.44 -9.26 -3.72
N THR A 54 -6.92 -10.46 -4.01
CA THR A 54 -7.29 -10.85 -5.38
C THR A 54 -8.44 -9.99 -5.92
N ILE A 55 -9.47 -9.72 -5.10
CA ILE A 55 -10.56 -8.80 -5.48
C ILE A 55 -9.99 -7.40 -5.77
N MET A 56 -9.10 -6.88 -4.92
CA MET A 56 -8.50 -5.56 -5.13
C MET A 56 -7.71 -5.51 -6.44
N GLN A 57 -6.93 -6.55 -6.74
CA GLN A 57 -6.22 -6.64 -8.01
C GLN A 57 -7.19 -6.64 -9.20
N GLN A 58 -8.27 -7.43 -9.14
CA GLN A 58 -9.28 -7.45 -10.20
C GLN A 58 -9.97 -6.09 -10.37
N LEU A 59 -10.20 -5.35 -9.29
CA LEU A 59 -10.77 -4.01 -9.37
C LEU A 59 -9.82 -3.04 -10.08
N ILE A 60 -8.54 -3.00 -9.70
CA ILE A 60 -7.53 -2.17 -10.37
C ILE A 60 -7.42 -2.53 -11.86
N GLU A 61 -7.39 -3.82 -12.19
CA GLU A 61 -7.31 -4.29 -13.59
C GLU A 61 -8.58 -3.97 -14.40
N SER A 62 -9.74 -3.86 -13.73
CA SER A 62 -11.03 -3.56 -14.38
C SER A 62 -11.31 -2.07 -14.55
N THR A 63 -10.58 -1.21 -13.82
CA THR A 63 -10.69 0.24 -13.96
C THR A 63 -10.09 0.65 -15.30
N GLY A 64 -10.89 1.32 -16.11
CA GLY A 64 -10.47 1.83 -17.42
C GLY A 64 -9.45 2.96 -17.30
N LYS A 65 -8.73 3.21 -18.39
CA LYS A 65 -7.70 4.27 -18.46
C LYS A 65 -8.23 5.65 -18.07
N GLU A 66 -9.47 5.95 -18.45
CA GLU A 66 -10.15 7.24 -18.24
C GLU A 66 -10.92 7.30 -16.91
N GLN A 67 -10.96 6.20 -16.15
CA GLN A 67 -11.71 6.09 -14.90
C GLN A 67 -10.81 6.45 -13.69
N GLU A 68 -10.16 7.62 -13.76
CA GLU A 68 -9.26 8.09 -12.70
C GLU A 68 -9.96 8.18 -11.34
N GLU A 69 -11.16 8.77 -11.29
CA GLU A 69 -11.93 8.91 -10.04
C GLU A 69 -12.27 7.56 -9.40
N GLN A 70 -12.54 6.53 -10.21
CA GLN A 70 -12.81 5.18 -9.69
C GLN A 70 -11.55 4.57 -9.06
N LEU A 71 -10.38 4.77 -9.67
CA LEU A 71 -9.12 4.35 -9.07
C LEU A 71 -8.84 5.13 -7.78
N LEU A 72 -9.16 6.44 -7.74
CA LEU A 72 -9.03 7.25 -6.54
C LEU A 72 -9.92 6.73 -5.42
N THR A 73 -11.20 6.51 -5.69
CA THR A 73 -12.17 5.93 -4.75
C THR A 73 -11.72 4.57 -4.22
N LEU A 74 -11.22 3.70 -5.10
CA LEU A 74 -10.67 2.40 -4.71
C LEU A 74 -9.52 2.57 -3.72
N LEU A 75 -8.51 3.38 -4.07
CA LEU A 75 -7.32 3.59 -3.26
C LEU A 75 -7.62 4.27 -1.91
N ARG A 76 -8.58 5.21 -1.85
CA ARG A 76 -9.08 5.81 -0.59
C ARG A 76 -9.63 4.75 0.35
N GLY A 77 -10.26 3.72 -0.19
CA GLY A 77 -10.82 2.64 0.61
C GLY A 77 -9.79 1.63 1.15
N VAL A 78 -8.70 1.39 0.41
CA VAL A 78 -7.93 0.13 0.57
C VAL A 78 -6.42 0.29 0.67
N HIS A 79 -5.85 1.43 0.25
CA HIS A 79 -4.40 1.55 0.11
C HIS A 79 -3.66 1.49 1.45
N ILE A 80 -4.12 2.22 2.48
CA ILE A 80 -3.53 2.17 3.82
C ILE A 80 -3.62 0.74 4.41
N PRO A 81 -4.79 0.07 4.43
CA PRO A 81 -4.88 -1.31 4.89
C PRO A 81 -3.96 -2.29 4.16
N LEU A 82 -3.77 -2.15 2.85
CA LEU A 82 -2.82 -2.97 2.08
C LEU A 82 -1.37 -2.73 2.51
N LEU A 83 -0.99 -1.48 2.76
CA LEU A 83 0.35 -1.16 3.26
C LEU A 83 0.57 -1.69 4.68
N GLU A 84 -0.40 -1.50 5.58
CA GLU A 84 -0.34 -2.04 6.94
C GLU A 84 -0.27 -3.58 6.93
N HIS A 85 -0.97 -4.24 6.02
CA HIS A 85 -0.87 -5.68 5.81
C HIS A 85 0.56 -6.10 5.47
N VAL A 86 1.20 -5.43 4.50
CA VAL A 86 2.61 -5.71 4.15
C VAL A 86 3.56 -5.41 5.30
N MET A 87 3.28 -4.36 6.07
CA MET A 87 4.12 -3.94 7.19
C MET A 87 4.09 -4.97 8.33
N PHE A 88 2.93 -5.52 8.65
CA PHE A 88 2.75 -6.36 9.85
C PHE A 88 2.73 -7.86 9.60
N VAL A 89 2.49 -8.32 8.36
CA VAL A 89 2.51 -9.74 8.03
C VAL A 89 3.94 -10.25 7.80
N ASP A 90 4.20 -11.47 8.27
CA ASP A 90 5.49 -12.14 8.09
C ASP A 90 5.92 -12.24 6.61
N GLU A 91 7.23 -12.13 6.39
CA GLU A 91 7.85 -12.12 5.05
C GLU A 91 7.55 -13.38 4.23
N VAL A 92 7.39 -14.52 4.91
CA VAL A 92 7.16 -15.82 4.29
C VAL A 92 5.69 -16.05 3.92
N ASP A 93 4.78 -15.18 4.39
CA ASP A 93 3.36 -15.32 4.11
C ASP A 93 3.04 -14.94 2.66
N LEU A 94 2.28 -15.81 1.98
CA LEU A 94 1.93 -15.63 0.57
C LEU A 94 1.13 -14.35 0.31
N SER A 95 0.29 -13.93 1.25
CA SER A 95 -0.55 -12.74 1.09
C SER A 95 0.29 -11.46 0.98
N ARG A 96 1.44 -11.39 1.66
CA ARG A 96 2.36 -10.25 1.54
C ARG A 96 2.91 -10.12 0.12
N ASN A 97 3.30 -11.24 -0.50
CA ASN A 97 3.74 -11.27 -1.89
C ASN A 97 2.62 -10.93 -2.88
N GLN A 98 1.37 -11.29 -2.56
CA GLN A 98 0.21 -10.89 -3.37
C GLN A 98 0.01 -9.38 -3.35
N VAL A 99 0.17 -8.71 -2.20
CA VAL A 99 0.10 -7.24 -2.15
C VAL A 99 1.22 -6.60 -2.97
N PHE A 100 2.45 -7.11 -2.92
CA PHE A 100 3.52 -6.62 -3.80
C PHE A 100 3.20 -6.85 -5.28
N ALA A 101 2.63 -7.99 -5.66
CA ALA A 101 2.17 -8.20 -7.03
C ALA A 101 1.11 -7.17 -7.45
N LEU A 102 0.17 -6.84 -6.55
CA LEU A 102 -0.81 -5.79 -6.76
C LEU A 102 -0.16 -4.42 -6.97
N TYR A 103 0.90 -4.07 -6.24
CA TYR A 103 1.62 -2.81 -6.47
C TYR A 103 2.27 -2.76 -7.86
N LYS A 104 2.78 -3.88 -8.40
CA LYS A 104 3.26 -3.92 -9.80
C LYS A 104 2.14 -3.57 -10.78
N VAL A 105 0.94 -4.11 -10.56
CA VAL A 105 -0.24 -3.82 -11.38
C VAL A 105 -0.61 -2.34 -11.27
N LEU A 106 -0.66 -1.80 -10.05
CA LEU A 106 -1.00 -0.39 -9.79
C LEU A 106 -0.05 0.57 -10.51
N VAL A 107 1.27 0.41 -10.35
CA VAL A 107 2.23 1.33 -10.98
C VAL A 107 2.30 1.17 -12.49
N SER A 108 1.92 0.00 -13.01
CA SER A 108 1.79 -0.24 -14.44
C SER A 108 0.51 0.37 -15.04
N HIS A 109 -0.48 0.71 -14.22
CA HIS A 109 -1.77 1.22 -14.63
C HIS A 109 -1.67 2.61 -15.27
N ASP A 110 -2.39 2.83 -16.37
CA ASP A 110 -2.28 4.08 -17.15
C ASP A 110 -2.75 5.32 -16.37
N ALA A 111 -3.75 5.19 -15.50
CA ALA A 111 -4.16 6.29 -14.63
C ALA A 111 -3.06 6.66 -13.62
N TYR A 112 -2.32 5.69 -13.07
CA TYR A 112 -1.19 5.97 -12.16
C TYR A 112 -0.06 6.72 -12.89
N LYS A 113 0.26 6.30 -14.12
CA LYS A 113 1.31 6.92 -14.94
C LYS A 113 0.96 8.34 -15.38
N ARG A 114 -0.30 8.63 -15.65
CA ARG A 114 -0.75 9.95 -16.14
C ARG A 114 -1.14 10.93 -15.04
N SER A 115 -1.84 10.45 -14.00
CA SER A 115 -2.40 11.31 -12.96
C SER A 115 -1.39 11.58 -11.84
N GLN A 116 -1.08 12.86 -11.64
CA GLN A 116 -0.34 13.29 -10.45
C GLN A 116 -1.16 13.08 -9.18
N THR A 117 -2.48 13.30 -9.23
CA THR A 117 -3.40 13.12 -8.10
C THR A 117 -3.34 11.70 -7.52
N VAL A 118 -3.33 10.69 -8.40
CA VAL A 118 -3.22 9.28 -7.98
C VAL A 118 -1.87 9.02 -7.28
N ARG A 119 -0.76 9.53 -7.85
CA ARG A 119 0.59 9.38 -7.26
C ARG A 119 0.73 10.11 -5.93
N ASP A 120 0.18 11.31 -5.83
CA ASP A 120 0.21 12.13 -4.62
C ASP A 120 -0.57 11.45 -3.50
N MET A 121 -1.74 10.89 -3.78
CA MET A 121 -2.49 10.13 -2.79
C MET A 121 -1.72 8.91 -2.28
N CYS A 122 -1.11 8.12 -3.18
CA CYS A 122 -0.28 7.00 -2.78
C CYS A 122 0.92 7.46 -1.93
N SER A 123 1.57 8.57 -2.30
CA SER A 123 2.66 9.18 -1.54
C SER A 123 2.19 9.65 -0.16
N ASN A 124 1.04 10.31 -0.07
CA ASN A 124 0.46 10.80 1.18
C ASN A 124 0.08 9.67 2.13
N HIS A 125 -0.42 8.55 1.62
CA HIS A 125 -0.68 7.36 2.43
C HIS A 125 0.61 6.77 3.03
N LEU A 126 1.71 6.71 2.26
CA LEU A 126 3.01 6.28 2.79
C LEU A 126 3.58 7.24 3.83
N ARG A 127 3.37 8.56 3.65
CA ARG A 127 3.74 9.59 4.64
C ARG A 127 2.95 9.41 5.93
N SER A 128 1.64 9.21 5.84
CA SER A 128 0.76 8.97 6.99
C SER A 128 1.19 7.73 7.79
N LEU A 129 1.64 6.67 7.12
CA LEU A 129 2.21 5.51 7.82
C LEU A 129 3.52 5.82 8.53
N ALA A 130 4.35 6.70 7.98
CA ALA A 130 5.58 7.13 8.67
C ALA A 130 5.21 7.83 9.98
N GLU A 131 4.27 8.78 9.92
CA GLU A 131 3.80 9.54 11.08
C GLU A 131 3.21 8.63 12.15
N LYS A 132 2.43 7.62 11.72
CA LYS A 132 1.72 6.70 12.63
C LYS A 132 2.64 5.63 13.24
N HIS A 133 3.57 5.08 12.45
CA HIS A 133 4.24 3.82 12.80
C HIS A 133 5.76 3.91 12.95
N LEU A 134 6.42 4.90 12.33
CA LEU A 134 7.89 4.95 12.31
C LEU A 134 8.50 4.99 13.73
N ALA A 135 7.82 5.65 14.67
CA ALA A 135 8.26 5.81 16.05
C ALA A 135 8.22 4.51 16.88
N HIS A 136 7.43 3.50 16.50
CA HIS A 136 7.26 2.27 17.29
C HIS A 136 7.57 0.99 16.49
N CYS A 137 7.49 1.06 15.17
CA CYS A 137 7.62 -0.06 14.25
C CYS A 137 8.65 0.23 13.15
N THR A 138 9.75 0.92 13.50
CA THR A 138 10.81 1.37 12.58
C THR A 138 11.26 0.28 11.61
N TYR A 139 11.62 -0.89 12.13
CA TYR A 139 12.13 -1.99 11.31
C TYR A 139 11.10 -2.41 10.25
N PHE A 140 9.85 -2.65 10.67
CA PHE A 140 8.77 -3.08 9.77
C PHE A 140 8.44 -2.03 8.72
N TYR A 141 8.39 -0.75 9.12
CA TYR A 141 8.13 0.36 8.21
C TYR A 141 9.21 0.47 7.12
N PHE A 142 10.48 0.49 7.50
CA PHE A 142 11.58 0.58 6.54
C PHE A 142 11.68 -0.66 5.67
N GLN A 143 11.42 -1.84 6.22
CA GLN A 143 11.45 -3.07 5.47
C GLN A 143 10.36 -3.11 4.39
N MET A 144 9.14 -2.66 4.71
CA MET A 144 8.07 -2.45 3.74
C MET A 144 8.52 -1.46 2.64
N LEU A 145 9.03 -0.27 3.03
CA LEU A 145 9.51 0.74 2.08
C LEU A 145 10.61 0.25 1.15
N ILE A 146 11.59 -0.47 1.69
CA ILE A 146 12.69 -1.05 0.91
C ILE A 146 12.14 -2.03 -0.13
N SER A 147 11.23 -2.92 0.30
CA SER A 147 10.60 -3.90 -0.62
C SER A 147 9.77 -3.20 -1.69
N LEU A 148 9.06 -2.12 -1.35
CA LEU A 148 8.32 -1.29 -2.30
C LEU A 148 9.28 -0.54 -3.25
N ALA A 149 10.41 -0.04 -2.77
CA ALA A 149 11.38 0.69 -3.59
C ALA A 149 12.08 -0.23 -4.61
N GLU A 150 12.37 -1.49 -4.24
CA GLU A 150 12.90 -2.50 -5.17
C GLU A 150 11.89 -2.84 -6.29
N LEU A 151 10.60 -2.67 -6.00
CA LEU A 151 9.50 -3.06 -6.87
C LEU A 151 9.01 -1.91 -7.77
N ALA A 152 8.85 -0.75 -7.15
CA ALA A 152 8.12 0.42 -7.61
C ALA A 152 8.84 1.67 -7.06
N PRO A 153 10.06 1.96 -7.54
CA PRO A 153 10.88 3.06 -7.03
C PRO A 153 10.19 4.42 -7.18
N ASP A 154 9.41 4.61 -8.26
CA ASP A 154 8.63 5.83 -8.52
C ASP A 154 7.59 6.13 -7.43
N LEU A 155 7.16 5.11 -6.67
CA LEU A 155 6.24 5.28 -5.55
C LEU A 155 6.95 5.81 -4.29
N VAL A 156 8.24 5.48 -4.12
CA VAL A 156 8.98 5.73 -2.88
C VAL A 156 9.96 6.91 -3.00
N ALA A 157 10.57 7.10 -4.17
CA ALA A 157 11.51 8.20 -4.41
C ALA A 157 10.93 9.59 -4.06
N PRO A 158 9.67 9.94 -4.40
CA PRO A 158 9.11 11.27 -4.14
C PRO A 158 8.97 11.62 -2.65
N ILE A 159 8.95 10.61 -1.76
CA ILE A 159 8.79 10.83 -0.32
C ILE A 159 10.12 10.74 0.44
N MET A 160 11.25 10.47 -0.23
CA MET A 160 12.52 10.21 0.43
C MET A 160 12.98 11.35 1.35
N THR A 161 12.78 12.62 0.93
CA THR A 161 13.09 13.79 1.75
C THR A 161 12.27 13.80 3.04
N PHE A 162 10.95 13.60 2.93
CA PHE A 162 10.06 13.52 4.09
C PHE A 162 10.43 12.37 5.03
N ILE A 163 10.80 11.19 4.50
CA ILE A 163 11.20 10.05 5.33
C ILE A 163 12.47 10.35 6.13
N ARG A 164 13.42 11.09 5.55
CA ARG A 164 14.61 11.53 6.27
C ARG A 164 14.25 12.46 7.43
N GLU A 165 13.43 13.47 7.17
CA GLU A 165 12.98 14.42 8.20
C GLU A 165 12.20 13.71 9.32
N GLN A 166 11.29 12.81 8.98
CA GLN A 166 10.55 12.02 9.97
C GLN A 166 11.46 11.10 10.79
N ALA A 167 12.45 10.48 10.16
CA ALA A 167 13.44 9.66 10.86
C ALA A 167 14.24 10.47 11.87
N GLU A 168 14.72 11.66 11.50
CA GLU A 168 15.43 12.58 12.40
C GLU A 168 14.54 13.00 13.58
N GLN A 169 13.26 13.32 13.33
CA GLN A 169 12.31 13.64 14.40
C GLN A 169 12.10 12.45 15.37
N VAL A 170 12.07 11.22 14.85
CA VAL A 170 11.94 10.01 15.69
C VAL A 170 13.23 9.77 16.50
N GLU A 171 14.40 9.98 15.92
CA GLU A 171 15.69 9.91 16.64
C GLU A 171 15.73 10.87 17.82
N ILE A 172 15.32 12.12 17.60
CA ILE A 172 15.26 13.16 18.65
C ILE A 172 14.27 12.74 19.75
N LYS A 173 13.06 12.30 19.37
CA LYS A 173 12.01 11.89 20.32
C LYS A 173 12.41 10.69 21.18
N ARG A 174 13.26 9.79 20.66
CA ARG A 174 13.78 8.63 21.41
C ARG A 174 14.90 8.98 22.38
N GLY A 175 15.37 10.23 22.39
CA GLY A 175 16.36 10.73 23.35
C GLY A 175 17.79 10.23 23.14
N ALA A 176 18.05 9.49 22.06
CA ALA A 176 19.38 8.95 21.76
C ALA A 176 20.26 9.91 20.94
N GLY A 177 19.66 10.86 20.21
CA GLY A 177 20.37 11.75 19.27
C GLY A 177 20.93 11.03 18.03
N GLU A 178 21.19 9.72 18.13
CA GLU A 178 21.65 8.84 17.06
C GLU A 178 21.01 7.44 17.19
N ASP A 179 20.04 7.12 16.34
CA ASP A 179 19.50 5.75 16.23
C ASP A 179 20.20 5.04 15.05
N VAL A 180 21.22 4.24 15.40
CA VAL A 180 22.00 3.48 14.41
C VAL A 180 21.11 2.57 13.56
N GLY A 181 19.99 2.07 14.11
CA GLY A 181 19.03 1.24 13.39
C GLY A 181 18.32 2.04 12.29
N ILE A 182 17.77 3.21 12.62
CA ILE A 182 17.14 4.12 11.66
C ILE A 182 18.12 4.52 10.56
N ARG A 183 19.34 4.92 10.93
CA ARG A 183 20.37 5.34 9.96
C ARG A 183 20.75 4.23 8.99
N LYS A 184 20.94 3.00 9.48
CA LYS A 184 21.20 1.82 8.62
C LYS A 184 20.04 1.55 7.67
N CYS A 185 18.81 1.64 8.14
CA CYS A 185 17.62 1.48 7.31
C CYS A 185 17.51 2.56 6.23
N LEU A 186 17.74 3.83 6.57
CA LEU A 186 17.78 4.95 5.62
C LEU A 186 18.85 4.75 4.55
N GLN A 187 20.07 4.39 4.95
CA GLN A 187 21.17 4.12 4.02
C GLN A 187 20.82 2.97 3.06
N ARG A 188 20.20 1.90 3.57
CA ARG A 188 19.74 0.79 2.73
C ARG A 188 18.67 1.24 1.74
N LEU A 189 17.69 2.02 2.16
CA LEU A 189 16.64 2.54 1.29
C LEU A 189 17.23 3.44 0.18
N GLN A 190 18.13 4.36 0.53
CA GLN A 190 18.83 5.22 -0.43
C GLN A 190 19.62 4.40 -1.46
N LYS A 191 20.32 3.36 -1.01
CA LYS A 191 21.11 2.48 -1.87
C LYS A 191 20.23 1.69 -2.86
N VAL A 192 19.01 1.33 -2.46
CA VAL A 192 18.04 0.69 -3.37
C VAL A 192 17.59 1.68 -4.43
N LEU A 193 17.20 2.90 -4.02
CA LEU A 193 16.73 3.93 -4.94
C LEU A 193 17.82 4.45 -5.88
N SER A 194 19.10 4.36 -5.50
CA SER A 194 20.21 4.78 -6.38
C SER A 194 20.60 3.73 -7.44
N ARG A 195 19.98 2.54 -7.42
CA ARG A 195 20.24 1.45 -8.38
C ARG A 195 19.22 1.40 -9.51
N VAL A 196 18.13 2.14 -9.39
CA VAL A 196 17.06 2.24 -10.38
C VAL A 196 17.17 3.58 -11.10
#